data_AF-A0A946MLP2-F1
#
_entry.id   AF-A0A946MLP2-F1
#
_cell.length_a   1.000
_cell.length_b   1.000
_cell.length_c   1.000
_cell.angle_alpha   90.00
_cell.angle_beta   90.00
_cell.angle_gamma   90.00
#
_symmetry.space_group_name_H-M   'P 1'
#
loop_
_entity.id
_entity.type
_entity.pdbx_description
1 polymer ?
#
loop_
_entity_poly.entity_id
_entity_poly.type
_entity_poly.pdbx_seq_one_letter_code
_entity_poly.pdbx_strand_id
1 'polypeptide(L)' 'MKEAIFTKSISINLAKDTFEKIKEVTDLKRISISEWFRLAASQALNTQQEDTNNDTHQG' A
#
# COMPACT_ATOMS: atom_id res chain seq x y z
N MET A 1 22.08 -14.07 9.35
CA MET A 1 21.40 -14.01 8.03
C MET A 1 20.49 -12.78 8.09
N LYS A 2 20.62 -11.79 7.20
CA LYS A 2 19.69 -10.65 7.19
C LYS A 2 18.37 -11.15 6.58
N GLU A 3 17.26 -10.94 7.29
CA GLU A 3 15.94 -11.32 6.77
C GLU A 3 15.62 -10.51 5.51
N ALA A 4 15.01 -11.16 4.52
CA ALA A 4 14.58 -10.49 3.31
C ALA A 4 13.40 -9.58 3.65
N ILE A 5 13.57 -8.28 3.41
CA ILE A 5 12.53 -7.27 3.68
C ILE A 5 11.27 -7.52 2.83
N PHE A 6 11.41 -8.13 1.65
CA PHE A 6 10.31 -8.48 0.75
C PHE A 6 10.38 -9.96 0.39
N THR A 7 9.24 -10.67 0.50
CA THR A 7 9.19 -12.14 0.47
C THR A 7 8.53 -12.71 -0.78
N LYS A 8 7.63 -11.99 -1.44
CA LYS A 8 6.94 -12.43 -2.67
C LYS A 8 6.72 -11.27 -3.63
N SER A 9 6.86 -11.55 -4.93
CA SER A 9 6.43 -10.65 -6.00
C SER A 9 4.93 -10.85 -6.28
N ILE A 10 4.28 -9.78 -6.72
CA ILE A 10 2.90 -9.81 -7.20
C ILE A 10 2.86 -9.24 -8.62
N SER A 11 2.02 -9.83 -9.46
CA SER A 11 1.68 -9.30 -10.77
C SER A 11 0.23 -8.84 -10.71
N ILE A 12 -0.04 -7.61 -11.16
CA ILE A 12 -1.37 -7.02 -11.14
C ILE A 12 -1.70 -6.47 -12.52
N ASN A 13 -2.96 -6.63 -12.92
CA ASN A 13 -3.49 -5.99 -14.11
C ASN A 13 -4.29 -4.75 -13.68
N LEU A 14 -3.98 -3.62 -14.29
CA LEU A 14 -4.64 -2.35 -14.01
C LEU A 14 -5.31 -1.84 -15.29
N ALA A 15 -6.42 -1.11 -15.13
CA ALA A 15 -6.94 -0.30 -16.22
C ALA A 15 -5.89 0.72 -16.66
N LYS A 16 -5.85 1.02 -17.95
CA LYS A 16 -4.86 1.94 -18.54
C LYS A 16 -4.83 3.28 -17.80
N ASP A 17 -5.98 3.91 -17.61
CA ASP A 17 -6.10 5.20 -16.94
C ASP A 17 -5.59 5.16 -15.50
N THR A 18 -5.82 4.05 -14.79
CA THR A 18 -5.32 3.85 -13.43
C THR A 18 -3.80 3.72 -13.42
N PHE A 19 -3.24 2.96 -14.36
CA PHE A 19 -1.78 2.83 -14.49
C PHE A 19 -1.12 4.17 -14.78
N GLU A 20 -1.67 4.96 -15.72
CA GLU A 20 -1.11 6.27 -16.09
C GLU A 20 -1.13 7.25 -14.90
N LYS A 21 -2.22 7.30 -14.12
CA LYS A 21 -2.30 8.12 -12.90
C LYS A 21 -1.27 7.69 -11.86
N ILE A 22 -1.11 6.39 -11.64
CA ILE A 22 -0.10 5.87 -10.70
C ILE A 22 1.30 6.25 -11.17
N LYS A 23 1.57 6.11 -12.48
CA LYS A 23 2.85 6.45 -13.09
C LYS A 23 3.20 7.93 -12.88
N GLU A 24 2.25 8.83 -13.13
CA GLU A 24 2.42 10.27 -12.91
C GLU A 24 2.82 10.57 -11.45
N VAL A 25 2.10 9.98 -10.50
CA VAL A 25 2.39 10.14 -9.07
C VAL A 25 3.77 9.59 -8.71
N THR A 26 4.14 8.42 -9.24
CA THR A 26 5.44 7.80 -8.96
C THR A 26 6.60 8.57 -9.58
N ASP A 27 6.42 9.12 -10.78
CA ASP A 27 7.42 9.93 -11.46
C ASP A 27 7.67 11.24 -10.68
N LEU A 28 6.60 11.91 -10.26
CA LEU A 28 6.68 13.14 -9.45
C LEU A 28 7.41 12.88 -8.11
N LYS A 29 7.09 11.77 -7.45
CA LYS A 29 7.69 11.38 -6.16
C LYS A 29 9.07 10.72 -6.31
N ARG A 30 9.51 10.42 -7.54
CA ARG A 30 10.74 9.67 -7.85
C ARG A 30 10.84 8.33 -7.13
N ILE A 31 9.72 7.62 -7.05
CA ILE A 31 9.64 6.28 -6.46
C ILE A 31 9.24 5.24 -7.50
N SER A 32 9.48 3.97 -7.22
CA SER A 32 8.99 2.88 -8.07
C SER A 32 7.49 2.62 -7.86
N ILE A 33 6.82 2.08 -8.87
CA ILE A 33 5.41 1.63 -8.77
C ILE A 33 5.24 0.62 -7.62
N SER A 34 6.20 -0.30 -7.45
CA SER A 34 6.18 -1.30 -6.36
C SER A 34 6.30 -0.66 -4.98
N GLU A 35 7.05 0.42 -4.85
CA GLU A 35 7.13 1.21 -3.63
C GLU A 35 5.83 1.96 -3.35
N TRP A 36 5.28 2.64 -4.37
CA TRP A 36 3.97 3.29 -4.26
C TRP A 36 2.89 2.30 -3.81
N PHE A 37 2.87 1.09 -4.38
CA PHE A 37 1.92 0.05 -4.02
C PHE A 37 2.07 -0.40 -2.56
N ARG A 38 3.30 -0.59 -2.07
CA ARG A 38 3.55 -0.93 -0.66
C ARG A 38 3.06 0.17 0.28
N LEU A 39 3.28 1.43 -0.07
CA LEU A 39 2.80 2.57 0.72
C LEU A 39 1.27 2.65 0.71
N ALA A 40 0.63 2.42 -0.44
CA ALA A 40 -0.83 2.41 -0.56
C ALA A 40 -1.45 1.25 0.25
N ALA A 41 -0.87 0.05 0.15
CA ALA A 41 -1.30 -1.12 0.91
C ALA A 41 -1.12 -0.90 2.43
N SER A 42 0.03 -0.35 2.85
CA SER A 42 0.27 -0.06 4.27
C SER A 42 -0.73 0.96 4.82
N GLN A 43 -1.05 2.02 4.06
CA GLN A 43 -2.06 3.00 4.47
C GLN A 43 -3.44 2.37 4.59
N ALA A 44 -3.88 1.62 3.57
CA ALA A 44 -5.18 0.95 3.58
C ALA A 44 -5.34 -0.05 4.74
N LEU A 45 -4.28 -0.78 5.07
CA LEU A 45 -4.28 -1.75 6.18
C LEU A 45 -4.22 -1.07 7.55
N ASN A 46 -3.50 0.05 7.69
CA ASN A 46 -3.45 0.80 8.95
C ASN A 46 -4.77 1.51 9.26
N THR A 47 -5.48 2.03 8.25
CA THR A 47 -6.80 2.65 8.44
C THR A 47 -7.83 1.66 9.01
N GLN A 48 -7.71 0.36 8.71
CA GLN A 48 -8.61 -0.65 9.30
C GLN A 48 -8.35 -0.96 10.79
N GLN A 49 -7.17 -0.63 11.32
CA GLN A 49 -6.86 -0.88 12.73
C GLN A 49 -7.47 0.17 13.67
N GLU A 50 -7.76 1.37 13.17
CA GLU A 50 -8.33 2.44 13.99
C GLU A 50 -9.84 2.25 14.24
N ASP A 51 -10.55 1.57 13.34
CA ASP A 51 -11.99 1.28 13.50
C ASP A 51 -12.30 0.09 14.43
N THR A 52 -11.29 -0.69 14.86
CA THR A 52 -11.49 -1.90 15.69
C THR A 52 -11.13 -1.70 17.17
N ASN A 53 -10.87 -0.48 17.63
CA ASN A 53 -10.49 -0.21 19.03
C ASN A 53 -11.53 0.56 19.87
N ASN A 54 -12.73 0.82 19.33
CA ASN A 54 -13.78 1.59 20.04
C ASN A 54 -15.00 0.78 20.50
N ASP A 55 -14.89 -0.55 20.66
CA ASP A 55 -16.02 -1.37 21.16
C ASP A 55 -15.68 -2.26 22.37
N THR A 56 -14.78 -1.80 23.24
CA THR A 56 -14.70 -2.38 24.59
C THR A 56 -14.29 -1.30 25.58
N HIS A 57 -15.29 -0.67 26.21
CA HIS A 57 -15.34 -0.27 27.62
C HIS A 57 -16.60 0.58 27.85
N GLN A 58 -17.73 -0.06 28.13
CA GLN A 58 -18.66 0.46 29.12
C GLN A 58 -19.02 -0.69 30.07
N GLY A 59 -18.47 -0.60 31.28
CA GLY A 59 -18.93 -1.34 32.45
C GLY A 59 -20.01 -0.58 33.20
#